data_AF-A0A927ZQ02-F1
#
_entry.id   AF-A0A927ZQ02-F1
#
_cell.length_a   1.000
_cell.length_b   1.000
_cell.length_c   1.000
_cell.angle_alpha   90.00
_cell.angle_beta   90.00
_cell.angle_gamma   90.00
#
_symmetry.space_group_name_H-M   'P 1'
#
loop_
_entity.id
_entity.type
_entity.pdbx_description
1 polymer ?
#
loop_
_entity_poly.entity_id
_entity_poly.type
_entity_poly.pdbx_seq_one_letter_code
_entity_poly.pdbx_strand_id
1 'polypeptide(L)' 'MSEIFKFSDPMMILANYKNPEQHRHLASHIIISLGGEMEWQIENKNVKCRGICIDSNVIHTGTIAKEGSIVFL' A
#
# COMPACT_ATOMS: atom_id res chain seq x y z
N MET A 1 7.92 22.35 -11.91
CA MET A 1 9.15 21.85 -11.27
C MET A 1 8.84 20.48 -10.71
N SER A 2 9.71 19.49 -10.95
CA SER A 2 9.56 18.16 -10.37
C SER A 2 10.52 18.02 -9.20
N GLU A 3 10.01 17.68 -8.02
CA GLU A 3 10.82 17.35 -6.85
C GLU A 3 11.20 15.87 -6.91
N ILE A 4 12.49 15.57 -6.71
CA ILE A 4 13.01 14.20 -6.73
C ILE A 4 13.39 13.84 -5.30
N PHE A 5 12.65 12.89 -4.72
CA PHE A 5 12.96 12.33 -3.40
C PHE A 5 13.82 11.08 -3.58
N LYS A 6 15.02 11.08 -2.99
CA LYS A 6 15.92 9.93 -2.95
C LYS A 6 15.89 9.34 -1.54
N PHE A 7 15.35 8.13 -1.42
CA PHE A 7 15.42 7.37 -0.18
C PHE A 7 16.75 6.61 -0.15
N SER A 8 17.50 6.73 0.94
CA SER A 8 18.59 5.82 1.29
C SER A 8 17.96 4.55 1.86
N ASP A 9 18.16 3.43 1.17
CA ASP A 9 17.66 2.09 1.50
C ASP A 9 16.15 1.85 1.32
N PRO A 10 15.57 2.10 0.11
CA PRO A 10 14.19 1.74 -0.15
C PRO A 10 14.00 0.23 -0.03
N MET A 11 13.20 -0.20 0.96
CA MET A 11 12.85 -1.61 1.11
C MET A 11 11.67 -1.91 0.18
N MET A 12 11.94 -2.67 -0.88
CA MET A 12 10.90 -3.21 -1.74
C MET A 12 10.50 -4.59 -1.24
N ILE A 13 9.25 -4.75 -0.83
CA ILE A 13 8.71 -6.03 -0.38
C ILE A 13 7.75 -6.55 -1.44
N LEU A 14 8.04 -7.73 -1.98
CA LEU A 14 7.06 -8.52 -2.70
C LEU A 14 6.24 -9.28 -1.67
N ALA A 15 5.06 -8.77 -1.36
CA ALA A 15 4.24 -9.34 -0.30
C ALA A 15 3.02 -10.07 -0.84
N ASN A 16 2.77 -11.24 -0.28
CA ASN A 16 1.51 -11.97 -0.39
C ASN A 16 0.74 -11.84 0.93
N TYR A 17 0.39 -10.60 1.30
CA TYR A 17 -0.41 -10.33 2.49
C TYR A 17 -1.79 -10.96 2.31
N LYS A 18 -2.20 -11.81 3.26
CA LYS A 18 -3.54 -12.40 3.29
C LYS A 18 -4.41 -11.55 4.20
N ASN A 19 -5.40 -10.85 3.61
CA ASN A 19 -6.47 -10.06 4.25
C ASN A 19 -6.17 -9.64 5.70
N PRO A 20 -5.29 -8.64 5.90
CA PRO A 20 -4.99 -8.14 7.23
C PRO A 20 -6.25 -7.55 7.88
N GLU A 21 -6.36 -7.65 9.20
CA GLU A 21 -7.34 -6.83 9.93
C GLU A 21 -6.99 -5.34 9.80
N GLN A 22 -7.97 -4.48 10.09
CA GLN A 22 -7.77 -3.03 10.08
C GLN A 22 -6.70 -2.61 11.09
N HIS A 23 -5.68 -1.91 10.62
CA HIS A 23 -4.51 -1.55 11.44
C HIS A 23 -3.95 -0.18 11.06
N ARG A 24 -3.00 0.30 11.87
CA ARG A 24 -2.17 1.47 11.58
C ARG A 24 -0.78 1.26 12.18
N HIS A 25 0.22 1.88 11.60
CA HIS A 25 1.60 1.83 12.08
C HIS A 25 2.39 3.02 11.54
N LEU A 26 3.65 3.17 11.98
CA LEU A 26 4.50 4.30 11.63
C LEU A 26 5.03 4.28 10.19
N ALA A 27 5.08 3.12 9.54
CA ALA A 27 5.49 3.05 8.14
C ALA A 27 4.45 3.70 7.23
N SER A 28 4.91 4.52 6.28
CA SER A 28 4.09 4.97 5.15
C SER A 28 4.23 3.93 4.04
N HIS A 29 3.25 3.82 3.16
CA HIS A 29 3.27 2.82 2.10
C HIS A 29 3.05 3.42 0.73
N ILE A 30 3.80 2.94 -0.25
CA ILE A 30 3.37 2.94 -1.65
C ILE A 30 3.14 1.49 -2.04
N ILE A 31 1.91 1.16 -2.41
CA ILE A 31 1.53 -0.21 -2.78
C ILE A 31 1.07 -0.22 -4.22
N ILE A 32 1.65 -1.12 -5.03
CA ILE A 32 1.36 -1.26 -6.46
C ILE A 32 0.94 -2.71 -6.73
N SER A 33 -0.24 -2.90 -7.31
CA SER A 33 -0.75 -4.22 -7.71
C SER A 33 0.06 -4.79 -8.88
N LEU A 34 0.43 -6.06 -8.79
CA LEU A 34 1.01 -6.81 -9.92
C LEU A 34 -0.07 -7.42 -10.84
N GLY A 35 -1.34 -7.30 -10.47
CA GLY A 35 -2.47 -7.84 -11.22
C GLY A 35 -3.58 -6.81 -11.43
N GLY A 36 -4.81 -7.22 -11.07
CA GLY A 36 -6.04 -6.42 -11.16
C GLY A 36 -6.12 -5.28 -10.14
N GLU A 37 -7.33 -4.76 -9.94
CA GLU A 37 -7.59 -3.76 -8.90
C GLU A 37 -7.50 -4.37 -7.50
N MET A 38 -7.00 -3.56 -6.57
CA MET A 38 -7.04 -3.81 -5.14
C MET A 38 -8.22 -3.07 -4.54
N GLU A 39 -8.77 -3.60 -3.45
CA GLU A 39 -9.78 -2.92 -2.65
C GLU A 39 -9.21 -2.53 -1.29
N TRP A 40 -9.33 -1.26 -0.93
CA TRP A 40 -8.81 -0.69 0.30
C TRP A 40 -9.94 -0.04 1.10
N GLN A 41 -9.91 -0.26 2.41
CA GLN A 41 -10.64 0.53 3.38
C GLN A 41 -9.64 1.44 4.08
N ILE A 42 -9.71 2.75 3.79
CA ILE A 42 -8.87 3.78 4.39
C ILE A 42 -9.76 4.66 5.25
N GLU A 43 -9.51 4.70 6.56
CA GLU A 43 -10.40 5.33 7.53
C GLU A 43 -11.85 4.84 7.35
N ASN A 44 -12.76 5.71 6.93
CA ASN A 44 -14.18 5.43 6.69
C ASN A 44 -14.54 5.40 5.19
N LYS A 45 -13.55 5.20 4.30
CA LYS A 45 -13.74 5.23 2.85
C LYS A 45 -13.26 3.92 2.21
N ASN A 46 -14.02 3.46 1.22
CA ASN A 46 -13.62 2.36 0.36
C ASN A 46 -13.04 2.92 -0.94
N VAL A 47 -11.89 2.39 -1.34
CA VAL A 47 -11.14 2.81 -2.53
C VAL A 47 -10.80 1.57 -3.34
N LYS A 48 -11.12 1.59 -4.64
CA LYS A 48 -10.62 0.60 -5.61
C LYS A 48 -9.55 1.24 -6.47
N CYS A 49 -8.39 0.60 -6.57
CA CYS A 49 -7.25 1.17 -7.30
C CYS A 49 -6.20 0.10 -7.63
N ARG A 50 -5.35 0.37 -8.63
CA ARG A 50 -4.17 -0.45 -8.93
C ARG A 50 -2.91 -0.02 -8.18
N GLY A 51 -2.94 1.14 -7.54
CA GLY A 51 -1.88 1.61 -6.66
C GLY A 51 -2.40 2.63 -5.66
N ILE A 52 -1.81 2.67 -4.47
CA ILE A 52 -2.20 3.57 -3.38
C ILE A 52 -0.98 4.04 -2.61
N CYS A 53 -1.02 5.31 -2.18
CA CYS A 53 -0.10 5.84 -1.19
C CYS A 53 -0.87 5.99 0.13
N ILE A 54 -0.34 5.44 1.21
CA ILE A 54 -0.93 5.49 2.54
C ILE A 54 0.08 6.17 3.46
N ASP A 55 -0.32 7.28 4.08
CA ASP A 55 0.56 8.01 4.99
C ASP A 55 0.74 7.28 6.34
N SER A 56 1.75 7.67 7.09
CA SER A 56 2.04 7.15 8.43
C SER A 56 0.83 7.32 9.36
N ASN A 57 0.59 6.32 10.21
CA ASN A 57 -0.49 6.30 11.21
C ASN A 57 -1.93 6.40 10.66
N VAL A 58 -2.14 6.24 9.36
CA VAL A 58 -3.48 6.13 8.76
C VAL A 58 -4.06 4.75 9.03
N ILE A 59 -5.33 4.69 9.44
CA ILE A 59 -6.02 3.41 9.64
C ILE A 59 -6.38 2.82 8.27
N HIS A 60 -5.89 1.62 7.99
CA HIS A 60 -6.12 0.96 6.72
C HIS A 60 -6.23 -0.57 6.82
N THR A 61 -6.92 -1.15 5.85
CA THR A 61 -6.81 -2.55 5.46
C THR A 61 -7.14 -2.66 3.97
N GLY A 62 -6.68 -3.73 3.32
CA GLY A 62 -7.01 -3.97 1.93
C GLY A 62 -6.78 -5.41 1.53
N THR A 63 -7.35 -5.74 0.38
CA THR A 63 -7.13 -7.01 -0.29
C THR A 63 -6.29 -6.76 -1.53
N ILE A 64 -5.27 -7.58 -1.72
CA ILE A 64 -4.39 -7.52 -2.88
C ILE A 64 -4.79 -8.59 -3.90
N ALA A 65 -4.47 -8.34 -5.16
CA ALA A 65 -4.69 -9.33 -6.21
C ALA A 65 -3.86 -10.60 -5.97
N LYS A 66 -4.30 -11.73 -6.53
CA LYS A 66 -3.62 -13.04 -6.48
C LYS A 66 -2.15 -12.96 -6.90
N GLU A 67 -1.87 -12.09 -7.86
CA GLU A 67 -0.55 -11.88 -8.46
C GLU A 67 0.42 -11.17 -7.49
N GLY A 68 -0.08 -10.65 -6.37
CA GLY A 68 0.68 -9.98 -5.34
C GLY A 68 0.77 -8.47 -5.55
N SER A 69 1.60 -7.83 -4.74
CA SER A 69 1.86 -6.39 -4.80
C SER A 69 3.31 -6.07 -4.48
N ILE A 70 3.79 -4.96 -5.04
CA ILE A 70 5.04 -4.33 -4.65
C ILE A 70 4.72 -3.30 -3.57
N VAL A 71 5.41 -3.37 -2.44
CA VAL A 71 5.28 -2.43 -1.33
C VAL A 71 6.60 -1.70 -1.11
N PHE A 72 6.53 -0.38 -1.03
CA PHE A 72 7.60 0.50 -0.57
C PHE A 72 7.20 1.06 0.79
N LEU A 73 8.09 0.92 1.79
CA LEU A 73 7.91 1.41 3.17
C LEU A 73 8.57 2.78 3.41
#